data_AF-A0A2N2WA74-F1
#
_entry.id   AF-A0A2N2WA74-F1
#
_cell.length_a   1.000
_cell.length_b   1.000
_cell.length_c   1.000
_cell.angle_alpha   90.00
_cell.angle_beta   90.00
_cell.angle_gamma   90.00
#
_symmetry.space_group_name_H-M   'P 1'
#
loop_
_entity.id
_entity.type
_entity.pdbx_description
1 polymer ?
#
loop_
_entity_poly.entity_id
_entity_poly.type
_entity_poly.pdbx_seq_one_letter_code
_entity_poly.pdbx_strand_id
1 'polypeptide(L)'
;MYRSAAFGPSDKQILSAPCVDYISRVVEVWRNKFQHNSEIFQMKKVLFISYYWPPAGGAPVQRILKFYQYLPEFGWEPYVLTTQDGDFPFVDESLSKLVRPETQITRSKGFSLHKIFSKLSPKSKKNFVPYGFTDNSKNSFMDNFSRLVKYNFIPDTRYPWRFGTVRKAVRIIKKEKIDLIFSSSPPQTNHIIARKAARRTGIPWVADFRDPWTDVFWVIDKNTKRWKWIHKIDKRIERKTIARMDEVITVGPSLVEMLQRKTSKQIHEINNGFDDAYFSSSDYKPNAKFRITYAGSISKEQDPKCFFDAMEKLMQKSDFAENTELSFLGNFPTYLHDLAKSSSFSEKISFSPYTHFEASLEFIAMSEMLLMMVPRTADNKCIITSKLFDYMGSRRPILAFGPVDGDASIVLNRTNAGKLFDYNDVDGAAAFIGEMFEKWKNGEQTGNNSDEINAFTRRNLTEQLSKVFEKAIKKNPIL
;
A
#
# COMPACT_ATOMS: atom_id res chain seq x y z
N MET A 1 23.12 -5.12 25.46
CA MET A 1 22.65 -6.52 25.53
C MET A 1 21.15 -6.51 25.35
N TYR A 2 20.66 -7.01 24.22
CA TYR A 2 19.23 -7.13 23.97
C TYR A 2 18.67 -8.21 24.92
N ARG A 3 17.83 -7.83 25.88
CA ARG A 3 16.86 -8.78 26.41
C ARG A 3 15.85 -8.95 25.29
N SER A 4 15.88 -10.10 24.61
CA SER A 4 14.69 -10.57 23.92
C SER A 4 13.59 -10.57 24.99
N ALA A 5 12.57 -9.74 24.85
CA ALA A 5 11.35 -9.97 25.58
C ALA A 5 10.88 -11.36 25.16
N ALA A 6 11.09 -12.36 26.03
CA ALA A 6 10.53 -13.67 25.82
C ALA A 6 9.01 -13.44 25.86
N PHE A 7 8.37 -13.65 24.70
CA PHE A 7 6.93 -13.77 24.59
C PHE A 7 6.38 -14.50 25.81
N GLY A 8 5.41 -13.89 26.49
CA GLY A 8 4.73 -14.54 27.61
C GLY A 8 4.11 -15.87 27.13
N PRO A 9 3.79 -16.79 28.05
CA PRO A 9 3.13 -18.05 27.69
C PRO A 9 1.87 -17.84 26.82
N SER A 10 1.15 -16.73 27.02
CA SER A 10 0.00 -16.32 26.20
C SER A 10 0.38 -15.89 24.78
N ASP A 11 1.48 -15.16 24.59
CA ASP A 11 1.90 -14.64 23.28
C ASP A 11 2.48 -15.74 22.38
N LYS A 12 3.10 -16.77 22.99
CA LYS A 12 3.63 -17.92 22.24
C LYS A 12 2.55 -18.85 21.72
N GLN A 13 1.40 -18.95 22.40
CA GLN A 13 0.25 -19.72 21.91
C GLN A 13 -0.44 -19.07 20.71
N ILE A 14 -0.46 -17.73 20.66
CA ILE A 14 -1.07 -16.94 19.57
C ILE A 14 -0.29 -17.11 18.25
N LEU A 15 1.04 -17.23 18.32
CA LEU A 15 1.91 -17.35 17.14
C LEU A 15 1.83 -18.71 16.42
N SER A 16 1.12 -19.72 16.96
CA SER A 16 1.15 -21.09 16.43
C SER A 16 -0.09 -21.59 15.68
N ALA A 17 -1.23 -20.88 15.64
CA ALA A 17 -2.43 -21.44 15.00
C ALA A 17 -3.53 -20.41 14.65
N PRO A 18 -3.36 -19.58 13.60
CA PRO A 18 -4.50 -19.38 12.65
C PRO A 18 -4.13 -19.19 11.16
N CYS A 19 -2.85 -19.06 10.79
CA CYS A 19 -2.42 -18.65 9.43
C CYS A 19 -2.78 -19.64 8.29
N VAL A 20 -3.12 -20.89 8.63
CA VAL A 20 -3.61 -21.90 7.66
C VAL A 20 -5.10 -21.69 7.32
N ASP A 21 -5.84 -20.99 8.17
CA ASP A 21 -7.29 -20.89 8.13
C ASP A 21 -7.77 -19.80 7.15
N TYR A 22 -7.13 -18.64 7.06
CA TYR A 22 -7.54 -17.57 6.12
C TYR A 22 -7.42 -17.98 4.65
N ILE A 23 -6.25 -18.47 4.22
CA ILE A 23 -6.04 -18.86 2.81
C ILE A 23 -7.04 -19.96 2.44
N SER A 24 -7.28 -20.90 3.36
CA SER A 24 -8.26 -21.97 3.18
C SER A 24 -9.68 -21.42 3.11
N ARG A 25 -10.11 -20.55 4.03
CA ARG A 25 -11.43 -19.90 4.05
C ARG A 25 -11.69 -19.03 2.84
N VAL A 26 -10.70 -18.24 2.45
CA VAL A 26 -10.70 -17.48 1.20
C VAL A 26 -10.93 -18.49 0.08
N VAL A 27 -9.98 -19.42 -0.18
CA VAL A 27 -10.05 -20.47 -1.22
C VAL A 27 -11.39 -21.23 -1.22
N GLU A 28 -11.96 -21.52 -0.06
CA GLU A 28 -13.21 -22.25 0.14
C GLU A 28 -14.46 -21.41 -0.17
N VAL A 29 -14.51 -20.15 0.28
CA VAL A 29 -15.55 -19.18 -0.13
C VAL A 29 -15.53 -19.01 -1.66
N TRP A 30 -14.35 -19.01 -2.31
CA TRP A 30 -14.26 -18.97 -3.77
C TRP A 30 -14.79 -20.27 -4.39
N ARG A 31 -14.34 -21.44 -3.95
CA ARG A 31 -14.78 -22.74 -4.51
C ARG A 31 -16.29 -22.89 -4.45
N ASN A 32 -16.90 -22.51 -3.33
CA ASN A 32 -18.34 -22.66 -3.13
C ASN A 32 -19.16 -21.65 -3.95
N LYS A 33 -18.70 -20.41 -4.14
CA LYS A 33 -19.42 -19.40 -4.94
C LYS A 33 -19.36 -19.66 -6.46
N PHE A 34 -18.25 -20.18 -6.98
CA PHE A 34 -18.09 -20.40 -8.43
C PHE A 34 -18.56 -21.77 -8.92
N GLN A 35 -18.92 -22.71 -8.02
CA GLN A 35 -19.52 -23.99 -8.38
C GLN A 35 -21.06 -23.96 -8.56
N HIS A 36 -21.75 -22.86 -8.23
CA HIS A 36 -23.23 -22.85 -8.16
C HIS A 36 -23.97 -21.85 -9.05
N ASN A 37 -23.28 -21.03 -9.86
CA ASN A 37 -23.95 -20.18 -10.86
C ASN A 37 -23.78 -20.78 -12.27
N SER A 38 -24.81 -21.50 -12.69
CA SER A 38 -24.96 -22.19 -13.99
C SER A 38 -25.53 -21.30 -15.10
N GLU A 39 -25.56 -19.98 -14.94
CA GLU A 39 -25.77 -19.08 -16.07
C GLU A 39 -24.42 -18.82 -16.75
N ILE A 40 -24.25 -19.35 -17.97
CA ILE A 40 -23.07 -19.17 -18.82
C ILE A 40 -23.04 -17.72 -19.32
N PHE A 41 -22.82 -16.75 -18.43
CA PHE A 41 -22.36 -15.44 -18.83
C PHE A 41 -20.90 -15.58 -19.25
N GLN A 42 -20.62 -15.36 -20.53
CA GLN A 42 -19.24 -15.27 -21.01
C GLN A 42 -18.56 -14.10 -20.30
N MET A 43 -17.66 -14.41 -19.37
CA MET A 43 -16.92 -13.40 -18.62
C MET A 43 -16.07 -12.55 -19.57
N LYS A 44 -16.04 -11.24 -19.33
CA LYS A 44 -15.16 -10.31 -20.06
C LYS A 44 -13.73 -10.50 -19.59
N LYS A 45 -12.77 -10.43 -20.51
CA LYS A 45 -11.37 -10.73 -20.23
C LYS A 45 -10.56 -9.45 -20.07
N VAL A 46 -9.80 -9.35 -18.99
CA VAL A 46 -8.93 -8.19 -18.73
C VAL A 46 -7.48 -8.60 -18.60
N LEU A 47 -6.59 -7.98 -19.39
CA LEU A 47 -5.15 -8.18 -19.30
C LEU A 47 -4.54 -7.20 -18.29
N PHE A 48 -4.13 -7.73 -17.15
CA PHE A 48 -3.31 -7.06 -16.15
C PHE A 48 -1.86 -6.98 -16.62
N ILE A 49 -1.34 -5.76 -16.75
CA ILE A 49 0.08 -5.50 -17.00
C ILE A 49 0.69 -4.94 -15.72
N SER A 50 1.37 -5.81 -14.98
CA SER A 50 2.01 -5.46 -13.71
C SER A 50 3.42 -6.04 -13.59
N TYR A 51 4.41 -5.17 -13.41
CA TYR A 51 5.77 -5.60 -13.07
C TYR A 51 5.86 -6.29 -11.71
N TYR A 52 5.07 -5.86 -10.73
CA TYR A 52 5.04 -6.45 -9.39
C TYR A 52 3.86 -7.40 -9.27
N TRP A 53 4.15 -8.70 -9.24
CA TRP A 53 3.18 -9.78 -9.14
C TRP A 53 3.77 -10.90 -8.27
N PRO A 54 2.97 -11.68 -7.51
CA PRO A 54 3.49 -12.78 -6.72
C PRO A 54 4.51 -13.67 -7.47
N PRO A 55 5.62 -14.04 -6.82
CA PRO A 55 5.91 -13.90 -5.38
C PRO A 55 6.51 -12.56 -4.96
N ALA A 56 6.45 -11.50 -5.80
CA ALA A 56 6.83 -10.17 -5.33
C ALA A 56 5.97 -9.78 -4.12
N GLY A 57 6.60 -9.22 -3.09
CA GLY A 57 5.96 -8.77 -1.87
C GLY A 57 5.87 -7.25 -1.75
N GLY A 58 5.35 -6.80 -0.61
CA GLY A 58 5.24 -5.38 -0.25
C GLY A 58 4.00 -4.67 -0.80
N ALA A 59 3.83 -3.41 -0.41
CA ALA A 59 2.68 -2.57 -0.76
C ALA A 59 2.34 -2.52 -2.26
N PRO A 60 3.33 -2.53 -3.20
CA PRO A 60 3.01 -2.47 -4.62
C PRO A 60 2.14 -3.60 -5.16
N VAL A 61 2.15 -4.79 -4.53
CA VAL A 61 1.45 -5.99 -5.02
C VAL A 61 0.04 -6.12 -4.48
N GLN A 62 -0.18 -5.69 -3.23
CA GLN A 62 -1.42 -5.94 -2.48
C GLN A 62 -2.68 -5.48 -3.21
N ARG A 63 -2.72 -4.21 -3.66
CA ARG A 63 -3.87 -3.64 -4.38
C ARG A 63 -4.22 -4.40 -5.65
N ILE A 64 -3.20 -4.70 -6.47
CA ILE A 64 -3.38 -5.36 -7.77
C ILE A 64 -3.87 -6.79 -7.58
N LEU A 65 -3.26 -7.51 -6.63
CA LEU A 65 -3.65 -8.87 -6.30
C LEU A 65 -5.11 -8.93 -5.85
N LYS A 66 -5.57 -7.94 -5.07
CA LYS A 66 -6.93 -7.93 -4.53
C LYS A 66 -7.97 -7.56 -5.59
N PHE A 67 -7.68 -6.62 -6.49
CA PHE A 67 -8.51 -6.43 -7.68
C PHE A 67 -8.61 -7.70 -8.52
N TYR A 68 -7.47 -8.35 -8.78
CA TYR A 68 -7.45 -9.63 -9.48
C TYR A 68 -8.32 -10.69 -8.79
N GLN A 69 -8.31 -10.74 -7.46
CA GLN A 69 -9.07 -11.71 -6.68
C GLN A 69 -10.56 -11.48 -6.86
N TYR A 70 -11.09 -10.27 -6.61
CA TYR A 70 -12.54 -10.04 -6.57
C TYR A 70 -13.20 -9.76 -7.93
N LEU A 71 -12.45 -9.40 -8.98
CA LEU A 71 -13.01 -9.09 -10.31
C LEU A 71 -13.94 -10.17 -10.91
N PRO A 72 -13.66 -11.48 -10.74
CA PRO A 72 -14.56 -12.55 -11.17
C PRO A 72 -15.98 -12.46 -10.60
N GLU A 73 -16.15 -11.96 -9.37
CA GLU A 73 -17.49 -11.73 -8.78
C GLU A 73 -18.29 -10.67 -9.57
N PHE A 74 -17.62 -9.87 -10.39
CA PHE A 74 -18.20 -8.81 -11.19
C PHE A 74 -18.11 -9.09 -12.70
N GLY A 75 -17.95 -10.37 -13.09
CA GLY A 75 -18.00 -10.81 -14.49
C GLY A 75 -16.70 -10.60 -15.29
N TRP A 76 -15.57 -10.39 -14.61
CA TRP A 76 -14.27 -10.16 -15.24
C TRP A 76 -13.25 -11.26 -14.99
N GLU A 77 -12.69 -11.83 -16.06
CA GLU A 77 -11.67 -12.86 -16.04
C GLU A 77 -10.27 -12.23 -16.21
N PRO A 78 -9.40 -12.28 -15.18
CA PRO A 78 -8.08 -11.69 -15.27
C PRO A 78 -7.06 -12.59 -15.97
N TYR A 79 -6.35 -12.01 -16.94
CA TYR A 79 -5.11 -12.52 -17.52
C TYR A 79 -3.94 -11.68 -17.03
N VAL A 80 -2.80 -12.28 -16.72
CA VAL A 80 -1.67 -11.56 -16.11
C VAL A 80 -0.45 -11.58 -17.02
N LEU A 81 0.10 -10.41 -17.32
CA LEU A 81 1.41 -10.22 -17.94
C LEU A 81 2.36 -9.56 -16.96
N THR A 82 3.34 -10.33 -16.51
CA THR A 82 4.32 -9.89 -15.50
C THR A 82 5.76 -10.21 -15.91
N THR A 83 6.73 -9.76 -15.11
CA THR A 83 8.14 -10.02 -15.32
C THR A 83 8.51 -11.45 -14.91
N GLN A 84 9.40 -12.08 -15.67
CA GLN A 84 9.98 -13.37 -15.30
C GLN A 84 11.06 -13.20 -14.22
N ASP A 85 12.00 -12.29 -14.47
CA ASP A 85 13.17 -12.07 -13.63
C ASP A 85 13.10 -10.66 -13.05
N GLY A 86 12.01 -10.36 -12.35
CA GLY A 86 11.79 -9.07 -11.72
C GLY A 86 12.87 -8.70 -10.71
N ASP A 87 13.01 -7.40 -10.50
CA ASP A 87 13.78 -6.83 -9.40
C ASP A 87 12.79 -6.43 -8.30
N PHE A 88 12.55 -7.37 -7.38
CA PHE A 88 11.57 -7.23 -6.32
C PHE A 88 12.24 -6.71 -5.05
N PRO A 89 11.70 -5.66 -4.41
CA PRO A 89 12.24 -5.17 -3.15
C PRO A 89 12.03 -6.17 -2.01
N PHE A 90 10.93 -6.92 -2.09
CA PHE A 90 10.55 -7.96 -1.15
C PHE A 90 10.03 -9.17 -1.94
N VAL A 91 10.26 -10.36 -1.41
CA VAL A 91 9.68 -11.62 -1.91
C VAL A 91 8.85 -12.21 -0.79
N ASP A 92 7.61 -12.55 -1.11
CA ASP A 92 6.67 -13.16 -0.18
C ASP A 92 5.94 -14.31 -0.91
N GLU A 93 6.41 -15.53 -0.66
CA GLU A 93 5.85 -16.74 -1.27
C GLU A 93 4.42 -17.03 -0.80
N SER A 94 4.01 -16.50 0.36
CA SER A 94 2.65 -16.70 0.86
C SER A 94 1.60 -16.07 -0.07
N LEU A 95 1.95 -14.96 -0.74
CA LEU A 95 1.07 -14.29 -1.72
C LEU A 95 0.83 -15.13 -2.98
N SER A 96 1.71 -16.08 -3.29
CA SER A 96 1.49 -16.99 -4.43
C SER A 96 0.29 -17.91 -4.19
N LYS A 97 -0.03 -18.23 -2.93
CA LYS A 97 -1.21 -19.03 -2.54
C LYS A 97 -2.53 -18.32 -2.81
N LEU A 98 -2.50 -17.00 -2.94
CA LEU A 98 -3.66 -16.15 -3.25
C LEU A 98 -3.96 -16.07 -4.77
N VAL A 99 -3.10 -16.65 -5.61
CA VAL A 99 -3.26 -16.70 -7.06
C VAL A 99 -3.89 -18.04 -7.46
N ARG A 100 -4.98 -18.00 -8.21
CA ARG A 100 -5.71 -19.21 -8.63
C ARG A 100 -4.84 -20.08 -9.56
N PRO A 101 -4.81 -21.42 -9.40
CA PRO A 101 -4.02 -22.31 -10.24
C PRO A 101 -4.30 -22.18 -11.75
N GLU A 102 -5.55 -21.92 -12.13
CA GLU A 102 -6.03 -21.77 -13.50
C GLU A 102 -5.68 -20.41 -14.14
N THR A 103 -5.08 -19.49 -13.38
CA THR A 103 -4.76 -18.15 -13.87
C THR A 103 -3.78 -18.20 -15.02
N GLN A 104 -4.15 -17.54 -16.12
CA GLN A 104 -3.27 -17.39 -17.27
C GLN A 104 -2.20 -16.32 -17.01
N ILE A 105 -1.05 -16.76 -16.47
CA ILE A 105 0.10 -15.89 -16.16
C ILE A 105 1.16 -16.04 -17.26
N THR A 106 1.34 -15.00 -18.06
CA THR A 106 2.46 -14.90 -18.99
C THR A 106 3.62 -14.14 -18.35
N ARG A 107 4.77 -14.79 -18.21
CA ARG A 107 6.00 -14.16 -17.75
C ARG A 107 6.87 -13.67 -18.92
N SER A 108 7.35 -12.45 -18.82
CA SER A 108 8.21 -11.81 -19.83
C SER A 108 9.59 -11.50 -19.27
N LYS A 109 10.63 -12.02 -19.94
CA LYS A 109 12.01 -11.63 -19.69
C LYS A 109 12.17 -10.15 -20.01
N GLY A 110 12.75 -9.41 -19.09
CA GLY A 110 13.13 -8.01 -19.28
C GLY A 110 14.60 -7.84 -18.99
N PHE A 111 15.24 -6.95 -19.71
CA PHE A 111 16.54 -6.44 -19.31
C PHE A 111 16.32 -5.51 -18.10
N SER A 112 16.85 -5.87 -16.93
CA SER A 112 16.81 -4.99 -15.75
C SER A 112 18.19 -4.37 -15.56
N LEU A 113 18.31 -3.09 -15.92
CA LEU A 113 19.51 -2.30 -15.65
C LEU A 113 19.80 -2.25 -14.14
N HIS A 114 18.76 -2.25 -13.30
CA HIS A 114 18.93 -2.30 -11.85
C HIS A 114 19.72 -3.53 -11.40
N LYS A 115 19.48 -4.72 -11.97
CA LYS A 115 20.22 -5.94 -11.64
C LYS A 115 21.70 -5.88 -12.01
N ILE A 116 22.04 -5.14 -13.07
CA ILE A 116 23.44 -4.93 -13.47
C ILE A 116 24.11 -3.98 -12.47
N PHE A 117 23.45 -2.88 -12.11
CA PHE A 117 24.01 -1.90 -11.19
C PHE A 117 24.03 -2.37 -9.73
N SER A 118 23.08 -3.20 -9.28
CA SER A 118 23.08 -3.76 -7.93
C SER A 118 24.15 -4.84 -7.72
N LYS A 119 24.65 -5.47 -8.79
CA LYS A 119 25.85 -6.32 -8.75
C LYS A 119 27.14 -5.51 -8.57
N LEU A 120 27.16 -4.25 -9.02
CA LEU A 120 28.32 -3.35 -8.91
C LEU A 120 28.39 -2.58 -7.58
N SER A 121 27.32 -2.61 -6.76
CA SER A 121 27.32 -2.06 -5.39
C SER A 121 26.73 -3.09 -4.39
N PRO A 122 27.55 -4.01 -3.85
CA PRO A 122 27.11 -5.09 -2.97
C PRO A 122 26.47 -4.62 -1.65
N LYS A 123 26.78 -3.40 -1.20
CA LYS A 123 26.25 -2.81 0.04
C LYS A 123 24.78 -2.38 -0.07
N SER A 124 24.24 -2.24 -1.28
CA SER A 124 22.83 -1.85 -1.51
C SER A 124 21.80 -2.97 -1.23
N LYS A 125 22.24 -4.21 -0.97
CA LYS A 125 21.36 -5.35 -0.71
C LYS A 125 20.80 -5.42 0.71
N LYS A 126 21.44 -4.79 1.71
CA LYS A 126 21.04 -4.95 3.12
C LYS A 126 20.02 -3.93 3.61
N ASN A 127 19.97 -2.74 3.02
CA ASN A 127 18.99 -1.72 3.39
C ASN A 127 18.21 -1.33 2.13
N PHE A 128 17.08 -2.00 1.88
CA PHE A 128 16.12 -1.47 0.92
C PHE A 128 15.59 -0.17 1.49
N VAL A 129 16.07 0.94 0.94
CA VAL A 129 15.53 2.25 1.26
C VAL A 129 14.40 2.51 0.26
N PRO A 130 13.13 2.61 0.70
CA PRO A 130 12.00 2.86 -0.19
C PRO A 130 12.22 4.17 -0.97
N TYR A 131 11.54 4.30 -2.12
CA TYR A 131 11.60 5.48 -2.97
C TYR A 131 11.46 6.76 -2.12
N GLY A 132 12.47 7.63 -2.16
CA GLY A 132 12.46 8.92 -1.44
C GLY A 132 13.07 8.93 -0.04
N PHE A 133 13.42 7.78 0.54
CA PHE A 133 14.07 7.72 1.84
C PHE A 133 15.60 7.67 1.66
N THR A 134 16.37 8.31 2.54
CA THR A 134 17.84 8.27 2.50
C THR A 134 18.37 7.62 3.77
N ASP A 135 19.11 6.53 3.62
CA ASP A 135 20.01 6.06 4.67
C ASP A 135 21.34 6.82 4.52
N ASN A 136 21.76 7.51 5.59
CA ASN A 136 22.92 8.40 5.62
C ASN A 136 24.25 7.65 5.82
N SER A 137 24.34 6.39 5.39
CA SER A 137 25.61 5.66 5.45
C SER A 137 26.57 6.19 4.36
N LYS A 138 27.78 6.61 4.79
CA LYS A 138 28.94 7.10 4.02
C LYS A 138 28.81 6.99 2.49
N ASN A 139 28.55 8.12 1.83
CA ASN A 139 28.34 8.23 0.38
C ASN A 139 29.59 7.81 -0.42
N SER A 140 29.59 6.62 -1.00
CA SER A 140 30.58 6.24 -2.02
C SER A 140 30.28 6.93 -3.35
N PHE A 141 31.31 7.15 -4.18
CA PHE A 141 31.16 7.61 -5.57
C PHE A 141 30.15 6.75 -6.34
N MET A 142 30.18 5.43 -6.11
CA MET A 142 29.28 4.46 -6.75
C MET A 142 27.80 4.68 -6.35
N ASP A 143 27.55 5.05 -5.09
CA ASP A 143 26.19 5.33 -4.61
C ASP A 143 25.65 6.62 -5.23
N ASN A 144 26.50 7.65 -5.36
CA ASN A 144 26.14 8.89 -6.03
C ASN A 144 25.84 8.70 -7.52
N PHE A 145 26.64 7.91 -8.23
CA PHE A 145 26.38 7.55 -9.63
C PHE A 145 25.09 6.74 -9.79
N SER A 146 24.88 5.72 -8.95
CA SER A 146 23.65 4.91 -8.99
C SER A 146 22.40 5.75 -8.76
N ARG A 147 22.44 6.72 -7.83
CA ARG A 147 21.36 7.68 -7.61
C ARG A 147 21.15 8.53 -8.86
N LEU A 148 22.21 9.07 -9.47
CA LEU A 148 22.10 9.89 -10.68
C LEU A 148 21.41 9.13 -11.83
N VAL A 149 21.80 7.87 -12.07
CA VAL A 149 21.14 7.00 -13.06
C VAL A 149 19.67 6.77 -12.70
N LYS A 150 19.37 6.41 -11.44
CA LYS A 150 18.01 6.16 -10.97
C LYS A 150 17.10 7.37 -11.14
N TYR A 151 17.58 8.57 -10.79
CA TYR A 151 16.82 9.81 -10.92
C TYR A 151 16.63 10.25 -12.36
N ASN A 152 17.55 9.92 -13.29
CA ASN A 152 17.50 10.42 -14.67
C ASN A 152 17.01 9.41 -15.72
N PHE A 153 16.76 8.16 -15.33
CA PHE A 153 16.13 7.19 -16.24
C PHE A 153 14.66 7.54 -16.48
N ILE A 154 14.18 7.37 -17.72
CA ILE A 154 12.81 7.73 -18.12
C ILE A 154 12.03 6.50 -18.63
N PRO A 155 10.78 6.29 -18.17
CA PRO A 155 10.19 6.97 -17.01
C PRO A 155 10.71 6.43 -15.68
N ASP A 156 11.29 5.22 -15.71
CA ASP A 156 11.92 4.57 -14.58
C ASP A 156 12.92 3.51 -15.08
N THR A 157 13.74 2.97 -14.18
CA THR A 157 14.80 2.00 -14.53
C THR A 157 14.27 0.64 -15.02
N ARG A 158 12.95 0.39 -14.94
CA ARG A 158 12.32 -0.84 -15.45
C ARG A 158 11.92 -0.69 -16.93
N TYR A 159 12.08 0.48 -17.53
CA TYR A 159 11.73 0.76 -18.93
C TYR A 159 12.24 -0.25 -19.98
N PRO A 160 13.42 -0.88 -19.85
CA PRO A 160 13.84 -1.90 -20.81
C PRO A 160 12.95 -3.17 -20.78
N TRP A 161 12.19 -3.43 -19.71
CA TRP A 161 11.20 -4.51 -19.68
C TRP A 161 10.14 -4.40 -20.78
N ARG A 162 9.88 -3.19 -21.32
CA ARG A 162 8.95 -3.03 -22.44
C ARG A 162 9.39 -3.78 -23.70
N PHE A 163 10.70 -4.02 -23.87
CA PHE A 163 11.24 -4.72 -25.03
C PHE A 163 10.83 -6.20 -24.95
N GLY A 164 10.20 -6.71 -26.01
CA GLY A 164 9.62 -8.06 -26.01
C GLY A 164 8.24 -8.13 -25.34
N THR A 165 8.06 -7.48 -24.18
CA THR A 165 6.79 -7.52 -23.43
C THR A 165 5.61 -6.90 -24.18
N VAL A 166 5.82 -5.80 -24.94
CA VAL A 166 4.76 -5.24 -25.80
C VAL A 166 4.27 -6.24 -26.85
N ARG A 167 5.18 -7.01 -27.46
CA ARG A 167 4.81 -8.03 -28.46
C ARG A 167 4.03 -9.17 -27.81
N LYS A 168 4.43 -9.58 -26.61
CA LYS A 168 3.70 -10.58 -25.81
C LYS A 168 2.30 -10.10 -25.45
N ALA A 169 2.15 -8.86 -24.97
CA ALA A 169 0.85 -8.26 -24.68
C ALA A 169 -0.08 -8.30 -25.90
N VAL A 170 0.39 -7.84 -27.06
CA VAL A 170 -0.39 -7.88 -28.31
C VAL A 170 -0.77 -9.31 -28.70
N ARG A 171 0.13 -10.28 -28.53
CA ARG A 171 -0.15 -11.69 -28.83
C ARG A 171 -1.23 -12.26 -27.91
N ILE A 172 -1.15 -12.02 -26.60
CA ILE A 172 -2.15 -12.45 -25.61
C ILE A 172 -3.50 -11.83 -25.97
N ILE A 173 -3.53 -10.52 -26.22
CA ILE A 173 -4.76 -9.80 -26.57
C ILE A 173 -5.48 -10.45 -27.75
N LYS A 174 -4.74 -10.74 -28.84
CA LYS A 174 -5.32 -11.36 -30.04
C LYS A 174 -5.70 -12.82 -29.83
N LYS A 175 -4.85 -13.61 -29.17
CA LYS A 175 -5.04 -15.06 -28.99
C LYS A 175 -6.20 -15.36 -28.04
N GLU A 176 -6.24 -14.66 -26.91
CA GLU A 176 -7.19 -14.93 -25.83
C GLU A 176 -8.49 -14.13 -25.97
N LYS A 177 -8.56 -13.22 -26.96
CA LYS A 177 -9.65 -12.26 -27.18
C LYS A 177 -9.91 -11.42 -25.93
N ILE A 178 -8.85 -10.76 -25.46
CA ILE A 178 -8.94 -9.84 -24.31
C ILE A 178 -9.88 -8.69 -24.66
N ASP A 179 -10.70 -8.22 -23.73
CA ASP A 179 -11.65 -7.11 -23.94
C ASP A 179 -11.11 -5.77 -23.40
N LEU A 180 -10.20 -5.80 -22.43
CA LEU A 180 -9.67 -4.61 -21.77
C LEU A 180 -8.22 -4.80 -21.30
N ILE A 181 -7.42 -3.75 -21.33
CA ILE A 181 -6.11 -3.69 -20.67
C ILE A 181 -6.26 -2.95 -19.34
N PHE A 182 -5.71 -3.50 -18.27
CA PHE A 182 -5.52 -2.80 -17.00
C PHE A 182 -4.03 -2.73 -16.66
N SER A 183 -3.54 -1.55 -16.27
CA SER A 183 -2.16 -1.41 -15.77
C SER A 183 -2.11 -0.47 -14.58
N SER A 184 -1.22 -0.75 -13.62
CA SER A 184 -1.06 0.04 -12.41
C SER A 184 0.38 0.53 -12.28
N SER A 185 0.59 1.77 -11.85
CA SER A 185 1.91 2.33 -11.53
C SER A 185 2.06 2.57 -10.02
N PRO A 186 3.30 2.63 -9.52
CA PRO A 186 4.59 2.34 -10.16
C PRO A 186 4.85 0.83 -10.42
N PRO A 187 5.78 0.49 -11.35
CA PRO A 187 6.56 1.39 -12.21
C PRO A 187 5.72 1.95 -13.37
N GLN A 188 6.06 3.15 -13.83
CA GLN A 188 5.42 3.84 -14.96
C GLN A 188 5.62 3.08 -16.29
N THR A 189 6.64 2.23 -16.35
CA THR A 189 6.85 1.26 -17.44
C THR A 189 5.62 0.40 -17.73
N ASN A 190 4.81 0.05 -16.73
CA ASN A 190 3.55 -0.69 -16.92
C ASN A 190 2.63 0.05 -17.90
N HIS A 191 2.44 1.35 -17.68
CA HIS A 191 1.62 2.22 -18.54
C HIS A 191 2.23 2.40 -19.94
N ILE A 192 3.57 2.45 -20.07
CA ILE A 192 4.21 2.50 -21.39
C ILE A 192 3.90 1.25 -22.22
N ILE A 193 3.92 0.07 -21.59
CA ILE A 193 3.60 -1.19 -22.26
C ILE A 193 2.13 -1.21 -22.65
N ALA A 194 1.23 -0.89 -21.71
CA ALA A 194 -0.21 -0.81 -21.94
C ALA A 194 -0.55 0.14 -23.08
N ARG A 195 0.00 1.37 -23.07
CA ARG A 195 -0.17 2.35 -24.15
C ARG A 195 0.19 1.81 -25.52
N LYS A 196 1.31 1.08 -25.63
CA LYS A 196 1.78 0.53 -26.89
C LYS A 196 0.95 -0.67 -27.35
N ALA A 197 0.50 -1.50 -26.42
CA ALA A 197 -0.40 -2.62 -26.71
C ALA A 197 -1.77 -2.10 -27.18
N ALA A 198 -2.40 -1.22 -26.41
CA ALA A 198 -3.68 -0.60 -26.72
C ALA A 198 -3.69 0.11 -28.09
N ARG A 199 -2.61 0.81 -28.46
CA ARG A 199 -2.48 1.43 -29.80
C ARG A 199 -2.39 0.42 -30.94
N ARG A 200 -1.85 -0.77 -30.69
CA ARG A 200 -1.66 -1.81 -31.72
C ARG A 200 -2.86 -2.75 -31.88
N THR A 201 -3.71 -2.81 -30.86
CA THR A 201 -4.85 -3.72 -30.82
C THR A 201 -6.19 -3.01 -30.84
N GLY A 202 -6.23 -1.69 -30.62
CA GLY A 202 -7.48 -0.92 -30.56
C GLY A 202 -8.23 -1.03 -29.23
N ILE A 203 -7.87 -2.02 -28.40
CA ILE A 203 -8.58 -2.36 -27.17
C ILE A 203 -8.52 -1.23 -26.12
N PRO A 204 -9.62 -1.00 -25.38
CA PRO A 204 -9.67 -0.01 -24.31
C PRO A 204 -8.66 -0.29 -23.20
N TRP A 205 -8.18 0.79 -22.59
CA TRP A 205 -7.18 0.73 -21.54
C TRP A 205 -7.56 1.61 -20.34
N VAL A 206 -7.67 0.97 -19.19
CA VAL A 206 -7.83 1.60 -17.87
C VAL A 206 -6.48 1.63 -17.15
N ALA A 207 -6.08 2.79 -16.63
CA ALA A 207 -4.82 2.95 -15.90
C ALA A 207 -5.04 3.35 -14.43
N ASP A 208 -4.27 2.72 -13.54
CA ASP A 208 -4.25 3.01 -12.09
C ASP A 208 -2.97 3.76 -11.71
N PHE A 209 -3.13 5.00 -11.25
CA PHE A 209 -2.05 5.83 -10.70
C PHE A 209 -2.12 5.84 -9.19
N ARG A 210 -1.22 5.13 -8.53
CA ARG A 210 -1.15 5.09 -7.07
C ARG A 210 -0.25 6.17 -6.48
N ASP A 211 0.66 6.67 -7.31
CA ASP A 211 1.58 7.74 -7.00
C ASP A 211 1.59 8.73 -8.18
N PRO A 212 1.97 10.00 -7.96
CA PRO A 212 2.29 10.89 -9.06
C PRO A 212 3.38 10.29 -9.96
N TRP A 213 3.34 10.60 -11.26
CA TRP A 213 4.42 10.22 -12.17
C TRP A 213 5.56 11.25 -12.12
N THR A 214 5.38 12.42 -12.73
CA THR A 214 6.46 13.42 -12.80
C THR A 214 6.44 14.40 -11.65
N ASP A 215 5.30 14.57 -10.98
CA ASP A 215 5.14 15.48 -9.84
C ASP A 215 5.32 14.78 -8.48
N VAL A 216 5.99 13.63 -8.48
CA VAL A 216 6.23 12.86 -7.26
C VAL A 216 7.30 13.53 -6.41
N PHE A 217 7.14 13.51 -5.08
CA PHE A 217 7.90 14.39 -4.18
C PHE A 217 9.42 14.27 -4.38
N TRP A 218 9.99 13.07 -4.56
CA TRP A 218 11.44 12.90 -4.77
C TRP A 218 11.95 13.41 -6.14
N VAL A 219 11.06 13.61 -7.12
CA VAL A 219 11.39 14.20 -8.43
C VAL A 219 11.29 15.73 -8.39
N ILE A 220 10.37 16.28 -7.59
CA ILE A 220 10.15 17.74 -7.48
C ILE A 220 10.87 18.40 -6.30
N ASP A 221 11.41 17.59 -5.37
CA ASP A 221 12.18 18.06 -4.23
C ASP A 221 13.33 18.98 -4.66
N LYS A 222 13.61 20.02 -3.88
CA LYS A 222 14.68 20.99 -4.18
C LYS A 222 16.06 20.32 -4.29
N ASN A 223 16.28 19.21 -3.60
CA ASN A 223 17.51 18.44 -3.61
C ASN A 223 17.51 17.28 -4.63
N THR A 224 16.53 17.25 -5.54
CA THR A 224 16.43 16.19 -6.56
C THR A 224 17.67 16.17 -7.47
N LYS A 225 18.12 14.96 -7.84
CA LYS A 225 19.20 14.77 -8.83
C LYS A 225 18.67 14.71 -10.27
N ARG A 226 17.39 15.00 -10.48
CA ARG A 226 16.72 14.99 -11.79
C ARG A 226 17.14 16.21 -12.62
N TRP A 227 17.70 15.98 -13.81
CA TRP A 227 17.99 17.07 -14.75
C TRP A 227 16.71 17.69 -15.32
N LYS A 228 16.67 19.03 -15.40
CA LYS A 228 15.48 19.77 -15.85
C LYS A 228 14.98 19.36 -17.24
N TRP A 229 15.90 19.10 -18.17
CA TRP A 229 15.55 18.68 -19.54
C TRP A 229 15.01 17.25 -19.59
N ILE A 230 15.58 16.32 -18.80
CA ILE A 230 15.07 14.96 -18.59
C ILE A 230 13.65 15.00 -18.00
N HIS A 231 13.42 15.86 -16.99
CA HIS A 231 12.09 16.07 -16.43
C HIS A 231 11.09 16.61 -17.48
N LYS A 232 11.48 17.56 -18.33
CA LYS A 232 10.64 18.05 -19.45
C LYS A 232 10.29 16.92 -20.44
N ILE A 233 11.24 16.04 -20.76
CA ILE A 233 10.99 14.88 -21.65
C ILE A 233 9.98 13.93 -21.01
N ASP A 234 10.13 13.63 -19.73
CA ASP A 234 9.23 12.72 -19.03
C ASP A 234 7.82 13.29 -18.90
N LYS A 235 7.67 14.59 -18.63
CA LYS A 235 6.37 15.29 -18.67
C LYS A 235 5.68 15.16 -20.02
N ARG A 236 6.44 15.20 -21.12
CA ARG A 236 5.88 14.95 -22.47
C ARG A 236 5.46 13.49 -22.65
N ILE A 237 6.23 12.54 -22.11
CA ILE A 237 5.90 11.11 -22.19
C ILE A 237 4.66 10.80 -21.35
N GLU A 238 4.57 11.33 -20.12
CA GLU A 238 3.42 11.26 -19.24
C GLU A 238 2.16 11.78 -19.95
N ARG A 239 2.19 13.03 -20.46
CA ARG A 239 1.05 13.61 -21.19
C ARG A 239 0.62 12.74 -22.38
N LYS A 240 1.56 12.28 -23.20
CA LYS A 240 1.27 11.37 -24.33
C LYS A 240 0.73 10.00 -23.89
N THR A 241 0.99 9.61 -22.64
CA THR A 241 0.53 8.35 -22.05
C THR A 241 -0.89 8.52 -21.51
N ILE A 242 -1.13 9.53 -20.70
CA ILE A 242 -2.46 9.90 -20.19
C ILE A 242 -3.43 10.17 -21.33
N ALA A 243 -2.98 10.86 -22.39
CA ALA A 243 -3.82 11.14 -23.55
C ALA A 243 -4.37 9.86 -24.23
N ARG A 244 -3.67 8.72 -24.17
CA ARG A 244 -4.14 7.46 -24.75
C ARG A 244 -4.99 6.62 -23.80
N MET A 245 -4.95 6.84 -22.49
CA MET A 245 -5.80 6.09 -21.56
C MET A 245 -7.27 6.40 -21.85
N ASP A 246 -8.12 5.38 -21.76
CA ASP A 246 -9.57 5.51 -21.98
C ASP A 246 -10.27 5.93 -20.68
N GLU A 247 -9.87 5.34 -19.56
CA GLU A 247 -10.25 5.74 -18.20
C GLU A 247 -9.03 5.71 -17.27
N VAL A 248 -9.08 6.51 -16.20
CA VAL A 248 -7.97 6.65 -15.25
C VAL A 248 -8.51 6.58 -13.83
N ILE A 249 -7.92 5.73 -13.00
CA ILE A 249 -8.22 5.65 -11.57
C ILE A 249 -7.01 6.11 -10.74
N THR A 250 -7.27 6.60 -9.54
CA THR A 250 -6.24 6.95 -8.55
C THR A 250 -6.77 6.77 -7.12
N VAL A 251 -5.94 7.02 -6.11
CA VAL A 251 -6.20 6.58 -4.72
C VAL A 251 -6.73 7.65 -3.77
N GLY A 252 -6.81 8.92 -4.17
CA GLY A 252 -7.27 10.01 -3.30
C GLY A 252 -7.49 11.34 -4.02
N PRO A 253 -8.21 12.28 -3.40
CA PRO A 253 -8.66 13.51 -4.03
C PRO A 253 -7.51 14.44 -4.47
N SER A 254 -6.41 14.54 -3.72
CA SER A 254 -5.26 15.34 -4.14
C SER A 254 -4.63 14.81 -5.43
N LEU A 255 -4.57 13.49 -5.61
CA LEU A 255 -4.08 12.87 -6.85
C LEU A 255 -5.09 13.00 -7.99
N VAL A 256 -6.39 12.94 -7.69
CA VAL A 256 -7.46 13.25 -8.66
C VAL A 256 -7.21 14.64 -9.23
N GLU A 257 -7.07 15.65 -8.38
CA GLU A 257 -6.84 17.03 -8.82
C GLU A 257 -5.55 17.16 -9.64
N MET A 258 -4.45 16.54 -9.17
CA MET A 258 -3.16 16.57 -9.85
C MET A 258 -3.20 15.94 -11.26
N LEU A 259 -3.89 14.82 -11.42
CA LEU A 259 -4.06 14.16 -12.71
C LEU A 259 -5.06 14.90 -13.59
N GLN A 260 -6.13 15.46 -13.01
CA GLN A 260 -7.16 16.21 -13.73
C GLN A 260 -6.58 17.46 -14.42
N ARG A 261 -5.56 18.11 -13.82
CA ARG A 261 -4.82 19.21 -14.47
C ARG A 261 -4.06 18.79 -15.75
N LYS A 262 -3.91 17.49 -16.02
CA LYS A 262 -3.14 16.95 -17.16
C LYS A 262 -4.02 16.38 -18.27
N THR A 263 -5.33 16.28 -18.06
CA THR A 263 -6.25 15.65 -19.01
C THR A 263 -7.67 16.18 -18.83
N SER A 264 -8.45 16.26 -19.91
CA SER A 264 -9.89 16.56 -19.84
C SER A 264 -10.73 15.33 -19.48
N LYS A 265 -10.13 14.14 -19.45
CA LYS A 265 -10.82 12.91 -19.03
C LYS A 265 -11.11 12.95 -17.54
N GLN A 266 -12.27 12.44 -17.15
CA GLN A 266 -12.61 12.23 -15.74
C GLN A 266 -11.57 11.30 -15.10
N ILE A 267 -11.05 11.68 -13.94
CA ILE A 267 -10.25 10.83 -13.08
C ILE A 267 -11.18 10.25 -12.00
N HIS A 268 -11.14 8.92 -11.80
CA HIS A 268 -11.95 8.24 -10.81
C HIS A 268 -11.13 7.99 -9.55
N GLU A 269 -11.71 8.31 -8.39
CA GLU A 269 -11.13 7.92 -7.11
C GLU A 269 -11.55 6.50 -6.75
N ILE A 270 -10.57 5.63 -6.53
CA ILE A 270 -10.75 4.30 -5.92
C ILE A 270 -9.62 4.17 -4.90
N ASN A 271 -9.92 4.39 -3.61
CA ASN A 271 -8.90 4.33 -2.56
C ASN A 271 -8.25 2.95 -2.45
N ASN A 272 -7.16 2.84 -1.69
CA ASN A 272 -6.76 1.54 -1.16
C ASN A 272 -7.85 1.01 -0.21
N GLY A 273 -7.71 -0.25 0.20
CA GLY A 273 -8.73 -0.88 1.03
C GLY A 273 -8.19 -2.04 1.85
N PHE A 274 -9.05 -2.54 2.73
CA PHE A 274 -8.80 -3.69 3.58
C PHE A 274 -9.66 -4.89 3.15
N ASP A 275 -9.36 -6.04 3.71
CA ASP A 275 -10.11 -7.27 3.48
C ASP A 275 -10.82 -7.61 4.79
N ASP A 276 -12.15 -7.50 4.76
CA ASP A 276 -13.04 -7.66 5.91
C ASP A 276 -13.00 -9.07 6.48
N ALA A 277 -12.68 -10.07 5.66
CA ALA A 277 -12.54 -11.46 6.07
C ALA A 277 -11.49 -11.66 7.19
N TYR A 278 -10.49 -10.78 7.31
CA TYR A 278 -9.50 -10.83 8.39
C TYR A 278 -10.04 -10.36 9.75
N PHE A 279 -11.08 -9.53 9.75
CA PHE A 279 -11.58 -8.89 10.96
C PHE A 279 -12.96 -9.39 11.38
N SER A 280 -13.63 -10.15 10.51
CA SER A 280 -14.99 -10.67 10.73
C SER A 280 -15.09 -11.81 11.76
N SER A 281 -13.98 -12.36 12.25
CA SER A 281 -13.99 -13.58 13.08
C SER A 281 -13.52 -13.39 14.53
N SER A 282 -13.23 -12.17 14.98
CA SER A 282 -12.74 -11.93 16.34
C SER A 282 -13.72 -11.10 17.15
N ASP A 283 -14.40 -11.76 18.10
CA ASP A 283 -15.06 -11.04 19.19
C ASP A 283 -14.00 -10.21 19.91
N TYR A 284 -14.22 -8.90 19.98
CA TYR A 284 -13.33 -8.01 20.73
C TYR A 284 -13.30 -8.42 22.20
N LYS A 285 -12.10 -8.65 22.71
CA LYS A 285 -11.83 -8.77 24.14
C LYS A 285 -10.83 -7.67 24.51
N PRO A 286 -11.22 -6.71 25.38
CA PRO A 286 -10.28 -5.71 25.84
C PRO A 286 -9.09 -6.37 26.52
N ASN A 287 -7.89 -5.84 26.28
CA ASN A 287 -6.71 -6.29 27.01
C ASN A 287 -6.76 -5.81 28.45
N ALA A 288 -5.92 -6.42 29.28
CA ALA A 288 -5.69 -5.95 30.65
C ALA A 288 -5.06 -4.55 30.72
N LYS A 289 -4.46 -4.07 29.63
CA LYS A 289 -3.81 -2.76 29.51
C LYS A 289 -4.26 -2.04 28.25
N PHE A 290 -4.27 -0.71 28.31
CA PHE A 290 -4.48 0.15 27.16
C PHE A 290 -3.27 0.08 26.22
N ARG A 291 -3.36 -0.75 25.19
CA ARG A 291 -2.29 -0.98 24.22
C ARG A 291 -2.40 -0.04 23.02
N ILE A 292 -1.36 0.77 22.82
CA ILE A 292 -1.17 1.58 21.61
C ILE A 292 -0.15 0.90 20.70
N THR A 293 -0.54 0.59 19.46
CA THR A 293 0.33 -0.14 18.52
C THR A 293 0.68 0.67 17.28
N TYR A 294 1.95 0.67 16.89
CA TYR A 294 2.40 1.00 15.55
C TYR A 294 2.85 -0.27 14.81
N ALA A 295 2.21 -0.59 13.68
CA ALA A 295 2.54 -1.76 12.88
C ALA A 295 3.13 -1.38 11.51
N GLY A 296 4.40 -1.70 11.28
CA GLY A 296 5.13 -1.51 10.03
C GLY A 296 6.49 -0.83 10.23
N SER A 297 7.05 -0.27 9.17
CA SER A 297 8.32 0.46 9.24
C SER A 297 8.11 1.95 9.49
N ILE A 298 9.08 2.57 10.16
CA ILE A 298 9.20 4.03 10.36
C ILE A 298 10.43 4.53 9.62
N SER A 299 10.29 5.61 8.86
CA SER A 299 11.41 6.38 8.33
C SER A 299 11.63 7.65 9.15
N LYS A 300 12.75 8.35 8.92
CA LYS A 300 13.08 9.60 9.63
C LYS A 300 12.02 10.70 9.46
N GLU A 301 11.35 10.73 8.31
CA GLU A 301 10.30 11.67 7.94
C GLU A 301 8.99 11.36 8.67
N GLN A 302 8.84 10.17 9.24
CA GLN A 302 7.76 9.80 10.15
C GLN A 302 8.25 10.00 11.60
N ASP A 303 8.51 11.25 11.96
CA ASP A 303 9.01 11.63 13.27
C ASP A 303 7.93 11.43 14.36
N PRO A 304 8.12 10.52 15.34
CA PRO A 304 7.15 10.27 16.40
C PRO A 304 7.27 11.25 17.57
N LYS A 305 8.12 12.29 17.51
CA LYS A 305 8.36 13.17 18.66
C LYS A 305 7.08 13.72 19.30
N CYS A 306 6.13 14.22 18.50
CA CYS A 306 4.86 14.76 19.02
C CYS A 306 4.06 13.72 19.81
N PHE A 307 4.05 12.47 19.34
CA PHE A 307 3.42 11.37 20.05
C PHE A 307 4.14 11.09 21.38
N PHE A 308 5.47 11.03 21.37
CA PHE A 308 6.25 10.83 22.59
C PHE A 308 6.03 11.95 23.61
N ASP A 309 6.04 13.22 23.17
CA ASP A 309 5.77 14.36 24.04
C ASP A 309 4.36 14.31 24.66
N ALA A 310 3.36 13.84 23.89
CA ALA A 310 2.00 13.65 24.39
C ALA A 310 1.92 12.52 25.42
N MET A 311 2.65 11.42 25.19
CA MET A 311 2.77 10.33 26.15
C MET A 311 3.48 10.76 27.44
N GLU A 312 4.56 11.54 27.35
CA GLU A 312 5.25 12.10 28.53
C GLU A 312 4.30 12.90 29.43
N LYS A 313 3.40 13.72 28.83
CA LYS A 313 2.38 14.45 29.59
C LYS A 313 1.40 13.51 30.30
N LEU A 314 0.92 12.47 29.63
CA LEU A 314 -0.07 11.54 30.18
C LEU A 314 0.53 10.61 31.23
N MET A 315 1.80 10.22 31.09
CA MET A 315 2.51 9.36 32.04
C MET A 315 2.72 10.01 33.42
N GLN A 316 2.50 11.33 33.55
CA GLN A 316 2.46 12.01 34.86
C GLN A 316 1.24 11.59 35.71
N LYS A 317 0.20 11.01 35.09
CA LYS A 317 -0.96 10.46 35.78
C LYS A 317 -0.70 8.98 36.11
N SER A 318 -0.62 8.64 37.40
CA SER A 318 -0.28 7.28 37.86
C SER A 318 -1.16 6.20 37.23
N ASP A 319 -2.46 6.43 37.19
CA ASP A 319 -3.44 5.49 36.62
C ASP A 319 -3.19 5.19 35.12
N PHE A 320 -2.89 6.23 34.34
CA PHE A 320 -2.53 6.05 32.92
C PHE A 320 -1.20 5.30 32.79
N ALA A 321 -0.20 5.66 33.60
CA ALA A 321 1.13 5.07 33.54
C ALA A 321 1.14 3.58 33.92
N GLU A 322 0.33 3.17 34.89
CA GLU A 322 0.20 1.78 35.33
C GLU A 322 -0.47 0.91 34.25
N ASN A 323 -1.49 1.45 33.59
CA ASN A 323 -2.39 0.72 32.71
C ASN A 323 -2.09 0.84 31.22
N THR A 324 -1.06 1.58 30.80
CA THR A 324 -0.75 1.78 29.37
C THR A 324 0.51 1.03 28.92
N GLU A 325 0.49 0.52 27.69
CA GLU A 325 1.67 -0.06 27.03
C GLU A 325 1.75 0.32 25.55
N LEU A 326 2.98 0.36 25.02
CA LEU A 326 3.26 0.69 23.63
C LEU A 326 3.89 -0.50 22.91
N SER A 327 3.40 -0.80 21.71
CA SER A 327 3.94 -1.87 20.88
C SER A 327 4.34 -1.38 19.49
N PHE A 328 5.61 -1.56 19.14
CA PHE A 328 6.15 -1.30 17.82
C PHE A 328 6.41 -2.64 17.13
N LEU A 329 5.59 -2.97 16.13
CA LEU A 329 5.68 -4.21 15.36
C LEU A 329 6.34 -3.97 14.00
N GLY A 330 7.57 -4.43 13.81
CA GLY A 330 8.30 -4.27 12.55
C GLY A 330 9.80 -4.03 12.72
N ASN A 331 10.41 -3.49 11.66
CA ASN A 331 11.82 -3.10 11.67
C ASN A 331 11.92 -1.60 11.77
N PHE A 332 12.67 -1.13 12.77
CA PHE A 332 12.77 0.28 13.14
C PHE A 332 14.22 0.79 13.09
N PRO A 333 14.40 2.08 12.76
CA PRO A 333 15.72 2.71 12.76
C PRO A 333 16.23 2.93 14.19
N THR A 334 17.56 3.03 14.34
CA THR A 334 18.21 3.20 15.65
C THR A 334 17.70 4.43 16.40
N TYR A 335 17.40 5.53 15.71
CA TYR A 335 16.91 6.76 16.36
C TYR A 335 15.62 6.53 17.15
N LEU A 336 14.73 5.62 16.70
CA LEU A 336 13.49 5.32 17.41
C LEU A 336 13.79 4.55 18.69
N HIS A 337 14.73 3.62 18.65
CA HIS A 337 15.19 2.90 19.84
C HIS A 337 15.86 3.84 20.84
N ASP A 338 16.63 4.81 20.36
CA ASP A 338 17.28 5.80 21.22
C ASP A 338 16.26 6.74 21.87
N LEU A 339 15.28 7.22 21.10
CA LEU A 339 14.15 8.01 21.62
C LEU A 339 13.35 7.23 22.68
N ALA A 340 13.05 5.95 22.41
CA ALA A 340 12.36 5.07 23.34
C ALA A 340 13.14 4.89 24.66
N LYS A 341 14.46 4.68 24.60
CA LYS A 341 15.31 4.55 25.78
C LYS A 341 15.41 5.84 26.60
N SER A 342 15.37 7.00 25.96
CA SER A 342 15.44 8.29 26.64
C SER A 342 14.11 8.74 27.26
N SER A 343 13.00 8.07 26.95
CA SER A 343 11.68 8.42 27.48
C SER A 343 11.51 7.94 28.93
N SER A 344 10.69 8.65 29.71
CA SER A 344 10.39 8.30 31.11
C SER A 344 9.65 6.97 31.25
N PHE A 345 9.02 6.50 30.17
CA PHE A 345 8.20 5.30 30.10
C PHE A 345 8.85 4.19 29.26
N SER A 346 10.18 4.18 29.14
CA SER A 346 10.93 3.21 28.34
C SER A 346 10.58 1.74 28.63
N GLU A 347 10.26 1.39 29.89
CA GLU A 347 9.84 0.04 30.31
C GLU A 347 8.45 -0.37 29.79
N LYS A 348 7.65 0.58 29.32
CA LYS A 348 6.31 0.36 28.73
C LYS A 348 6.36 0.14 27.22
N ILE A 349 7.54 0.30 26.60
CA ILE A 349 7.71 0.20 25.14
C ILE A 349 8.27 -1.17 24.78
N SER A 350 7.54 -1.88 23.92
CA SER A 350 7.96 -3.15 23.34
C SER A 350 8.25 -3.00 21.85
N PHE A 351 9.33 -3.64 21.40
CA PHE A 351 9.68 -3.75 19.98
C PHE A 351 9.63 -5.22 19.58
N SER A 352 8.72 -5.56 18.67
CA SER A 352 8.60 -6.90 18.10
C SER A 352 9.14 -6.90 16.66
N PRO A 353 9.88 -7.95 16.27
CA PRO A 353 10.45 -8.04 14.94
C PRO A 353 9.37 -8.11 13.86
N TYR A 354 9.80 -8.02 12.59
CA TYR A 354 8.92 -8.25 11.46
C TYR A 354 8.13 -9.55 11.61
N THR A 355 6.82 -9.44 11.40
CA THR A 355 5.86 -10.55 11.47
C THR A 355 5.15 -10.65 10.12
N HIS A 356 4.67 -11.85 9.76
CA HIS A 356 3.89 -12.06 8.55
C HIS A 356 2.62 -11.18 8.55
N PHE A 357 2.16 -10.78 7.36
CA PHE A 357 1.08 -9.81 7.20
C PHE A 357 -0.18 -10.19 7.99
N GLU A 358 -0.61 -11.45 7.93
CA GLU A 358 -1.84 -11.91 8.61
C GLU A 358 -1.73 -11.82 10.13
N ALA A 359 -0.65 -12.36 10.71
CA ALA A 359 -0.39 -12.23 12.14
C ALA A 359 -0.26 -10.75 12.57
N SER A 360 0.23 -9.86 11.71
CA SER A 360 0.22 -8.42 12.01
C SER A 360 -1.20 -7.84 12.10
N LEU A 361 -2.17 -8.34 11.33
CA LEU A 361 -3.57 -7.92 11.40
C LEU A 361 -4.24 -8.35 12.71
N GLU A 362 -3.88 -9.53 13.24
CA GLU A 362 -4.34 -9.98 14.57
C GLU A 362 -3.82 -9.06 15.67
N PHE A 363 -2.52 -8.73 15.65
CA PHE A 363 -1.96 -7.76 16.59
C PHE A 363 -2.63 -6.39 16.50
N ILE A 364 -2.94 -5.91 15.29
CA ILE A 364 -3.68 -4.67 15.05
C ILE A 364 -5.10 -4.77 15.64
N ALA A 365 -5.81 -5.87 15.40
CA ALA A 365 -7.16 -6.09 15.89
C ALA A 365 -7.23 -6.22 17.42
N MET A 366 -6.15 -6.66 18.05
CA MET A 366 -6.00 -6.76 19.49
C MET A 366 -5.55 -5.45 20.15
N SER A 367 -5.27 -4.37 19.43
CA SER A 367 -4.89 -3.10 20.07
C SER A 367 -6.08 -2.30 20.55
N GLU A 368 -5.89 -1.46 21.56
CA GLU A 368 -6.94 -0.51 22.00
C GLU A 368 -6.90 0.78 21.18
N MET A 369 -5.73 1.13 20.64
CA MET A 369 -5.52 2.28 19.77
C MET A 369 -4.38 2.00 18.78
N LEU A 370 -4.47 2.58 17.58
CA LEU A 370 -3.49 2.39 16.52
C LEU A 370 -2.80 3.70 16.16
N LEU A 371 -1.48 3.70 16.11
CA LEU A 371 -0.65 4.85 15.79
C LEU A 371 -0.25 4.85 14.32
N MET A 372 -0.53 5.95 13.62
CA MET A 372 -0.15 6.18 12.22
C MET A 372 0.60 7.51 12.07
N MET A 373 1.59 7.54 11.17
CA MET A 373 2.32 8.77 10.83
C MET A 373 2.41 8.92 9.32
N VAL A 374 1.93 10.05 8.80
CA VAL A 374 2.16 10.47 7.42
C VAL A 374 3.55 11.09 7.33
N PRO A 375 4.44 10.65 6.42
CA PRO A 375 5.77 11.23 6.28
C PRO A 375 5.74 12.75 6.03
N ARG A 376 6.62 13.49 6.71
CA ARG A 376 6.83 14.93 6.49
C ARG A 376 7.71 15.16 5.26
N THR A 377 7.09 15.10 4.09
CA THR A 377 7.74 15.36 2.79
C THR A 377 7.08 16.52 2.04
N ALA A 378 7.71 17.01 0.97
CA ALA A 378 7.02 17.90 0.03
C ALA A 378 5.75 17.22 -0.50
N ASP A 379 4.66 17.99 -0.63
CA ASP A 379 3.34 17.55 -1.11
C ASP A 379 2.76 16.32 -0.38
N ASN A 380 3.05 16.16 0.92
CA ASN A 380 2.56 15.02 1.71
C ASN A 380 1.04 14.97 1.92
N LYS A 381 0.28 16.01 1.54
CA LYS A 381 -1.20 16.03 1.61
C LYS A 381 -1.85 14.92 0.81
N CYS A 382 -1.23 14.48 -0.29
CA CYS A 382 -1.77 13.40 -1.13
C CYS A 382 -1.46 11.99 -0.61
N ILE A 383 -0.69 11.86 0.47
CA ILE A 383 -0.25 10.55 0.96
C ILE A 383 -1.36 9.91 1.79
N ILE A 384 -1.96 8.86 1.24
CA ILE A 384 -2.82 7.93 1.99
C ILE A 384 -2.10 6.59 2.08
N THR A 385 -1.63 6.22 3.27
CA THR A 385 -0.91 4.96 3.45
C THR A 385 -1.87 3.77 3.41
N SER A 386 -1.42 2.60 2.95
CA SER A 386 -2.24 1.38 2.98
C SER A 386 -2.64 0.98 4.40
N LYS A 387 -1.79 1.29 5.40
CA LYS A 387 -2.03 0.99 6.82
C LYS A 387 -3.32 1.61 7.34
N LEU A 388 -3.68 2.80 6.86
CA LEU A 388 -4.92 3.47 7.24
C LEU A 388 -6.12 2.53 7.05
N PHE A 389 -6.16 1.83 5.91
CA PHE A 389 -7.28 0.95 5.60
C PHE A 389 -7.27 -0.31 6.44
N ASP A 390 -6.11 -0.94 6.65
CA ASP A 390 -6.00 -2.11 7.52
C ASP A 390 -6.41 -1.75 8.97
N TYR A 391 -6.04 -0.56 9.44
CA TYR A 391 -6.43 -0.05 10.76
C TYR A 391 -7.94 0.23 10.84
N MET A 392 -8.52 0.85 9.81
CA MET A 392 -9.98 1.03 9.75
C MET A 392 -10.72 -0.30 9.77
N GLY A 393 -10.21 -1.31 9.06
CA GLY A 393 -10.79 -2.66 9.04
C GLY A 393 -10.82 -3.33 10.42
N SER A 394 -9.82 -3.05 11.26
CA SER A 394 -9.76 -3.54 12.65
C SER A 394 -10.73 -2.84 13.61
N ARG A 395 -11.35 -1.73 13.17
CA ARG A 395 -12.27 -0.90 13.95
C ARG A 395 -11.68 -0.39 15.26
N ARG A 396 -10.37 -0.15 15.31
CA ARG A 396 -9.71 0.51 16.45
C ARG A 396 -9.54 2.00 16.19
N PRO A 397 -9.63 2.86 17.21
CA PRO A 397 -9.40 4.29 17.05
C PRO A 397 -7.97 4.54 16.54
N ILE A 398 -7.87 5.35 15.50
CA ILE A 398 -6.61 5.70 14.86
C ILE A 398 -6.12 7.05 15.38
N LEU A 399 -4.97 7.06 16.03
CA LEU A 399 -4.18 8.26 16.31
C LEU A 399 -3.24 8.51 15.14
N ALA A 400 -3.48 9.56 14.35
CA ALA A 400 -2.65 9.89 13.21
C ALA A 400 -1.92 11.23 13.39
N PHE A 401 -0.70 11.32 12.84
CA PHE A 401 0.05 12.58 12.73
C PHE A 401 0.34 12.87 11.26
N GLY A 402 0.09 14.10 10.80
CA GLY A 402 0.21 14.47 9.40
C GLY A 402 -0.32 15.86 9.05
N PRO A 403 -0.50 16.15 7.75
CA PRO A 403 -1.23 17.35 7.31
C PRO A 403 -2.72 17.22 7.64
N VAL A 404 -3.23 18.06 8.54
CA VAL A 404 -4.64 18.08 8.99
C VAL A 404 -5.64 18.37 7.87
N ASP A 405 -5.19 18.99 6.79
CA ASP A 405 -5.94 19.28 5.57
C ASP A 405 -5.59 18.33 4.40
N GLY A 406 -4.94 17.20 4.69
CA GLY A 406 -4.58 16.17 3.70
C GLY A 406 -5.62 15.06 3.52
N ASP A 407 -5.43 14.24 2.48
CA ASP A 407 -6.36 13.20 2.07
C ASP A 407 -6.61 12.14 3.17
N ALA A 408 -5.60 11.81 3.98
CA ALA A 408 -5.76 10.89 5.10
C ALA A 408 -6.72 11.44 6.18
N SER A 409 -6.72 12.75 6.41
CA SER A 409 -7.65 13.42 7.32
C SER A 409 -9.09 13.33 6.80
N ILE A 410 -9.29 13.51 5.49
CA ILE A 410 -10.61 13.37 4.84
C ILE A 410 -11.18 11.97 5.08
N VAL A 411 -10.37 10.92 4.85
CA VAL A 411 -10.82 9.52 5.07
C VAL A 411 -11.15 9.27 6.54
N LEU A 412 -10.30 9.72 7.47
CA LEU A 412 -10.53 9.55 8.91
C LEU A 412 -11.80 10.26 9.39
N ASN A 413 -12.02 11.50 8.97
CA ASN A 413 -13.20 12.28 9.35
C ASN A 413 -14.48 11.68 8.77
N ARG A 414 -14.45 11.27 7.49
CA ARG A 414 -15.58 10.65 6.81
C ARG A 414 -16.04 9.36 7.50
N THR A 415 -15.07 8.52 7.90
CA THR A 415 -15.35 7.23 8.54
C THR A 415 -15.50 7.34 10.05
N ASN A 416 -15.14 8.49 10.64
CA ASN A 416 -14.97 8.68 12.08
C ASN A 416 -14.14 7.54 12.72
N ALA A 417 -13.13 7.04 12.01
CA ALA A 417 -12.28 5.92 12.46
C ALA A 417 -11.12 6.38 13.36
N GLY A 418 -10.93 7.67 13.52
CA GLY A 418 -9.84 8.24 14.31
C GLY A 418 -9.66 9.72 14.02
N LYS A 419 -8.52 10.26 14.47
CA LYS A 419 -8.21 11.68 14.34
C LYS A 419 -6.78 11.89 13.90
N LEU A 420 -6.58 12.88 13.03
CA LEU A 420 -5.28 13.29 12.53
C LEU A 420 -4.89 14.65 13.13
N PHE A 421 -3.70 14.69 13.72
CA PHE A 421 -3.12 15.86 14.37
C PHE A 421 -1.95 16.42 13.55
N ASP A 422 -1.72 17.73 13.65
CA ASP A 422 -0.49 18.31 13.13
C ASP A 422 0.71 17.70 13.87
N TYR A 423 1.85 17.67 13.20
CA TYR A 423 3.09 17.13 13.76
C TYR A 423 3.60 17.83 15.02
N ASN A 424 2.99 18.94 15.45
CA ASN A 424 3.36 19.65 16.66
C ASN A 424 2.20 19.79 17.67
N ASP A 425 1.04 19.21 17.39
CA ASP A 425 -0.15 19.32 18.25
C ASP A 425 -0.11 18.30 19.40
N VAL A 426 0.78 18.54 20.35
CA VAL A 426 1.00 17.68 21.52
C VAL A 426 -0.23 17.64 22.42
N ASP A 427 -0.87 18.79 22.66
CA ASP A 427 -2.02 18.89 23.56
C ASP A 427 -3.27 18.23 22.98
N GLY A 428 -3.55 18.45 21.69
CA GLY A 428 -4.64 17.77 21.00
C GLY A 428 -4.47 16.26 20.98
N ALA A 429 -3.26 15.77 20.71
CA ALA A 429 -2.96 14.35 20.74
C ALA A 429 -3.10 13.75 22.15
N ALA A 430 -2.57 14.42 23.19
CA ALA A 430 -2.69 13.97 24.57
C ALA A 430 -4.15 13.92 25.04
N ALA A 431 -4.95 14.93 24.68
CA ALA A 431 -6.38 14.95 25.02
C ALA A 431 -7.13 13.77 24.38
N PHE A 432 -6.87 13.47 23.10
CA PHE A 432 -7.52 12.36 22.42
C PHE A 432 -7.07 10.98 22.92
N ILE A 433 -5.79 10.80 23.22
CA ILE A 433 -5.30 9.57 23.86
C ILE A 433 -5.97 9.38 25.23
N GLY A 434 -6.04 10.45 26.03
CA GLY A 434 -6.71 10.43 27.33
C GLY A 434 -8.20 10.08 27.23
N GLU A 435 -8.91 10.65 26.26
CA GLU A 435 -10.32 10.30 26.00
C GLU A 435 -10.50 8.81 25.68
N MET A 436 -9.65 8.25 24.79
CA MET A 436 -9.74 6.84 24.43
C MET A 436 -9.37 5.92 25.61
N PHE A 437 -8.43 6.34 26.45
CA PHE A 437 -8.07 5.62 27.67
C PHE A 437 -9.24 5.55 28.67
N GLU A 438 -9.91 6.67 28.95
CA GLU A 438 -11.07 6.69 29.86
C GLU A 438 -12.22 5.83 29.32
N LYS A 439 -12.50 5.90 28.01
CA LYS A 439 -13.50 5.04 27.36
C LYS A 439 -13.16 3.56 27.52
N TRP A 440 -11.92 3.16 27.23
CA TRP A 440 -11.46 1.78 27.42
C TRP A 440 -11.61 1.33 28.87
N LYS A 441 -11.20 2.17 29.83
CA LYS A 441 -11.28 1.89 31.27
C LYS A 441 -12.72 1.68 31.74
N ASN A 442 -13.67 2.43 31.17
CA ASN A 442 -15.10 2.30 31.45
C ASN A 442 -15.78 1.13 30.70
N GLY A 443 -15.04 0.38 29.87
CA GLY A 443 -15.60 -0.68 29.04
C GLY A 443 -16.44 -0.19 27.87
N GLU A 444 -16.31 1.09 27.49
CA GLU A 444 -16.99 1.68 26.34
C GLU A 444 -16.32 1.23 25.03
N GLN A 445 -17.11 1.17 23.95
CA GLN A 445 -16.54 0.92 22.62
C GLN A 445 -15.72 2.14 22.18
N THR A 446 -14.41 1.96 22.03
CA THR A 446 -13.49 2.98 21.51
C THR A 446 -13.44 2.98 19.98
N GLY A 447 -13.83 1.87 19.36
CA GLY A 447 -13.88 1.65 17.93
C GLY A 447 -15.13 2.18 17.25
N ASN A 448 -15.05 2.48 15.95
CA ASN A 448 -16.21 2.87 15.17
C ASN A 448 -16.70 1.73 14.25
N ASN A 449 -18.01 1.49 14.26
CA ASN A 449 -18.71 0.53 13.42
C ASN A 449 -19.43 1.18 12.21
N SER A 450 -19.01 2.39 11.81
CA SER A 450 -19.63 3.12 10.70
C SER A 450 -19.70 2.25 9.44
N ASP A 451 -20.90 2.16 8.85
CA ASP A 451 -21.13 1.48 7.59
C ASP A 451 -20.29 2.08 6.45
N GLU A 452 -19.83 3.33 6.59
CA GLU A 452 -18.93 3.96 5.63
C GLU A 452 -17.57 3.25 5.52
N ILE A 453 -17.12 2.56 6.59
CA ILE A 453 -15.89 1.76 6.56
C ILE A 453 -16.04 0.62 5.53
N ASN A 454 -17.23 0.05 5.38
CA ASN A 454 -17.48 -1.04 4.43
C ASN A 454 -17.30 -0.59 2.97
N ALA A 455 -17.41 0.70 2.66
CA ALA A 455 -17.12 1.23 1.32
C ALA A 455 -15.65 1.03 0.91
N PHE A 456 -14.74 0.86 1.88
CA PHE A 456 -13.32 0.64 1.68
C PHE A 456 -12.90 -0.83 1.70
N THR A 457 -13.85 -1.77 1.74
CA THR A 457 -13.53 -3.18 1.51
C THR A 457 -13.01 -3.37 0.10
N ARG A 458 -11.99 -4.22 -0.05
CA ARG A 458 -11.38 -4.50 -1.36
C ARG A 458 -12.38 -5.08 -2.35
N ARG A 459 -13.39 -5.81 -1.88
CA ARG A 459 -14.51 -6.27 -2.70
C ARG A 459 -15.31 -5.10 -3.28
N ASN A 460 -15.76 -4.15 -2.45
CA ASN A 460 -16.54 -3.00 -2.90
C ASN A 460 -15.73 -2.05 -3.80
N LEU A 461 -14.43 -1.86 -3.51
CA LEU A 461 -13.52 -1.11 -4.39
C LEU A 461 -13.33 -1.81 -5.74
N THR A 462 -13.36 -3.14 -5.78
CA THR A 462 -13.28 -3.90 -7.03
C THR A 462 -14.58 -3.80 -7.84
N GLU A 463 -15.73 -3.69 -7.18
CA GLU A 463 -16.99 -3.36 -7.85
C GLU A 463 -16.94 -1.97 -8.52
N GLN A 464 -16.38 -0.97 -7.83
CA GLN A 464 -16.16 0.35 -8.42
C GLN A 464 -15.23 0.26 -9.64
N LEU A 465 -14.17 -0.54 -9.56
CA LEU A 465 -13.27 -0.79 -10.68
C LEU A 465 -13.99 -1.44 -11.88
N SER A 466 -14.83 -2.45 -11.64
CA SER A 466 -15.56 -3.11 -12.73
C SER A 466 -16.50 -2.13 -13.45
N LYS A 467 -17.15 -1.22 -12.74
CA LYS A 467 -17.96 -0.13 -13.32
C LYS A 467 -17.12 0.80 -14.21
N VAL A 468 -15.87 1.09 -13.83
CA VAL A 468 -14.93 1.85 -14.67
C VAL A 468 -14.53 1.06 -15.92
N PHE A 469 -14.33 -0.26 -15.79
CA PHE A 469 -14.03 -1.12 -16.95
C PHE A 469 -15.19 -1.15 -17.95
N GLU A 470 -16.43 -1.27 -17.46
CA GLU A 470 -17.63 -1.21 -18.30
C GLU A 470 -17.74 0.12 -19.05
N LYS A 471 -17.44 1.23 -18.39
CA LYS A 471 -17.41 2.56 -19.00
C LYS A 471 -16.38 2.65 -20.13
N ALA A 472 -15.19 2.07 -19.92
CA ALA A 472 -14.12 2.07 -20.92
C ALA A 472 -14.47 1.26 -22.18
N ILE A 473 -15.15 0.11 -22.01
CA ILE A 473 -15.63 -0.71 -23.13
C ILE A 473 -16.75 0.01 -23.90
N LYS A 474 -17.74 0.60 -23.22
CA LYS A 474 -18.86 1.27 -23.89
C LYS A 474 -18.43 2.43 -24.81
N LYS A 475 -17.33 3.11 -24.47
CA LYS A 475 -16.74 4.16 -25.32
C LYS A 475 -16.01 3.65 -26.55
N ASN A 476 -15.62 2.36 -26.55
CA ASN A 476 -14.85 1.73 -27.61
C ASN A 476 -15.43 0.33 -27.90
N PRO A 477 -16.62 0.23 -28.51
CA PRO A 477 -17.16 -1.06 -28.91
C PRO A 477 -16.15 -1.76 -29.83
N ILE A 478 -15.76 -2.99 -29.46
CA ILE A 478 -14.91 -3.83 -30.30
C ILE A 478 -15.78 -4.23 -31.49
N LEU A 479 -15.51 -3.65 -32.66
CA LEU A 479 -16.16 -3.98 -33.94
C LEU A 479 -15.79 -5.38 -34.42
#